data_AF-M5XM77-F1
#
_entry.id   AF-M5XM77-F1
#
_cell.length_a   1.000
_cell.length_b   1.000
_cell.length_c   1.000
_cell.angle_alpha   90.00
_cell.angle_beta   90.00
_cell.angle_gamma   90.00
#
_symmetry.space_group_name_H-M   'P 1'
#
loop_
_entity.id
_entity.type
_entity.pdbx_description
1 polymer ?
#
loop_
_entity_poly.entity_id
_entity_poly.type
_entity_poly.pdbx_seq_one_letter_code
_entity_poly.pdbx_strand_id
1 'polypeptide(L)'
;MARSWRSKPAILVLFIQLCFSLISSSLAISPGSADGYTIHGRVKIHSMGAKGYGLYQKTSNVKVILNAGQSVTFLRPDGFFSFHNVPAGTHLIEVTAIGYFFSPVRVDVSARNPGKVQAALTENRRGLNEFVLEPLREEQYYEIREPFSIMSLVKSPMGLMVGFMVVVVFLMPKLVENMDPEEMRRTQEEMRNQGVPSLASLLPGAARS
;
A
#
# COMPACT_ATOMS: atom_id res chain seq x y z
N MET A 1 32.32 23.83 73.19
CA MET A 1 31.67 23.04 72.11
C MET A 1 30.69 23.92 71.35
N ALA A 2 30.95 24.26 70.09
CA ALA A 2 29.92 24.79 69.20
C ALA A 2 30.39 24.66 67.74
N ARG A 3 29.99 23.58 67.06
CA ARG A 3 30.18 23.43 65.60
C ARG A 3 28.94 24.00 64.92
N SER A 4 29.13 25.07 64.16
CA SER A 4 28.09 25.75 63.40
C SER A 4 27.66 24.95 62.16
N TRP A 5 26.41 24.51 62.13
CA TRP A 5 25.80 23.85 60.97
C TRP A 5 25.28 24.90 59.97
N ARG A 6 26.09 25.22 58.96
CA ARG A 6 25.64 25.92 57.73
C ARG A 6 25.06 24.88 56.77
N SER A 7 23.76 24.58 56.86
CA SER A 7 23.07 23.69 55.90
C SER A 7 21.70 24.18 55.44
N LYS A 8 21.33 25.43 55.73
CA LYS A 8 19.95 25.91 55.56
C LYS A 8 19.52 26.36 54.14
N PRO A 9 20.39 26.85 53.22
CA PRO A 9 19.91 27.33 51.92
C PRO A 9 19.79 26.23 50.85
N ALA A 10 20.64 25.18 50.91
CA ALA A 10 20.64 24.12 49.90
C ALA A 10 19.37 23.26 49.95
N ILE A 11 18.87 22.98 51.15
CA ILE A 11 17.63 22.21 51.37
C ILE A 11 16.41 22.99 50.86
N LEU A 12 16.39 24.32 51.08
CA LEU A 12 15.33 25.19 50.59
C LEU A 12 15.29 25.23 49.06
N VAL A 13 16.45 25.34 48.40
CA VAL A 13 16.54 25.35 46.93
C VAL A 13 16.10 24.00 46.35
N LEU A 14 16.52 22.89 46.96
CA LEU A 14 16.09 21.54 46.55
C LEU A 14 14.57 21.36 46.71
N PHE A 15 13.99 21.91 47.77
CA PHE A 15 12.55 21.86 48.01
C PHE A 15 11.77 22.70 46.99
N ILE A 16 12.25 23.91 46.66
CA ILE A 16 11.64 24.76 45.63
C ILE A 16 11.71 24.09 44.24
N GLN A 17 12.82 23.42 43.94
CA GLN A 17 13.00 22.71 42.67
C GLN A 17 12.13 21.45 42.57
N LEU A 18 11.89 20.76 43.69
CA LEU A 18 10.90 19.68 43.81
C LEU A 18 9.46 20.21 43.64
N CYS A 19 9.15 21.39 44.18
CA CYS A 19 7.85 22.02 43.96
C CYS A 19 7.64 22.41 42.48
N PHE A 20 8.67 22.93 41.81
CA PHE A 20 8.60 23.26 40.37
C PHE A 20 8.42 22.02 39.48
N SER A 21 9.00 20.87 39.84
CA SER A 21 8.81 19.63 39.08
C SER A 21 7.43 19.00 39.30
N LEU A 22 6.82 19.18 40.48
CA LEU A 22 5.44 18.75 40.76
C LEU A 22 4.38 19.65 40.09
N ILE A 23 4.68 20.94 39.89
CA ILE A 23 3.75 21.90 39.23
C ILE A 23 3.77 21.75 37.69
N SER A 24 4.86 21.19 37.12
CA SER A 24 5.06 21.09 35.66
C SER A 24 4.16 20.06 34.94
N SER A 25 3.30 19.33 35.65
CA SER A 25 2.46 18.28 35.06
C SER A 25 1.01 18.69 34.73
N SER A 26 0.73 19.98 34.52
CA SER A 26 -0.55 20.40 33.93
C SER A 26 -0.46 21.77 33.24
N LEU A 27 0.34 21.86 32.18
CA LEU A 27 -0.13 22.65 31.02
C LEU A 27 -1.16 21.78 30.30
N ALA A 28 -2.34 21.68 30.91
CA ALA A 28 -3.54 21.36 30.20
C ALA A 28 -3.64 22.40 29.09
N ILE A 29 -3.47 21.94 27.85
CA ILE A 29 -3.98 22.64 26.68
C ILE A 29 -5.43 22.97 27.05
N SER A 30 -5.73 24.25 27.24
CA SER A 30 -7.10 24.71 27.41
C SER A 30 -7.90 24.08 26.27
N PRO A 31 -8.92 23.24 26.53
CA PRO A 31 -9.83 22.85 25.49
C PRO A 31 -10.55 24.14 25.09
N GLY A 32 -10.09 24.77 24.01
CA GLY A 32 -10.77 25.90 23.43
C GLY A 32 -12.18 25.47 23.08
N SER A 33 -13.15 25.96 23.84
CA SER A 33 -14.58 25.63 23.78
C SER A 33 -14.90 24.14 23.90
N ALA A 34 -15.67 23.77 24.92
CA ALA A 34 -16.31 22.46 25.07
C ALA A 34 -17.41 22.21 24.01
N ASP A 35 -17.34 22.88 22.87
CA ASP A 35 -18.30 22.75 21.78
C ASP A 35 -17.79 21.70 20.82
N GLY A 36 -18.22 20.48 21.08
CA GLY A 36 -18.07 19.37 20.16
C GLY A 36 -18.88 19.60 18.88
N TYR A 37 -18.22 19.73 17.73
CA TYR A 37 -18.91 19.87 16.45
C TYR A 37 -19.36 18.50 15.93
N THR A 38 -20.46 18.50 15.19
CA THR A 38 -20.95 17.30 14.51
C THR A 38 -20.63 17.36 13.03
N ILE A 39 -19.96 16.34 12.52
CA ILE A 39 -19.66 16.17 11.10
C ILE A 39 -20.67 15.19 10.52
N HIS A 40 -21.38 15.60 9.47
CA HIS A 40 -22.30 14.75 8.72
C HIS A 40 -21.78 14.52 7.32
N GLY A 41 -21.69 13.26 6.90
CA GLY A 41 -21.29 12.89 5.56
C GLY A 41 -22.06 11.70 5.03
N ARG A 42 -21.91 11.48 3.73
CA ARG A 42 -22.51 10.33 3.03
C ARG A 42 -21.42 9.59 2.26
N VAL A 43 -21.48 8.27 2.26
CA VAL A 43 -20.63 7.42 1.41
C VAL A 43 -21.52 6.81 0.33
N LYS A 44 -21.23 7.13 -0.94
CA LYS A 44 -21.92 6.51 -2.08
C LYS A 44 -21.09 5.33 -2.56
N ILE A 45 -21.60 4.12 -2.33
CA ILE A 45 -20.99 2.90 -2.85
C ILE A 45 -21.77 2.51 -4.10
N HIS A 46 -21.17 2.73 -5.27
CA HIS A 46 -21.73 2.23 -6.51
C HIS A 46 -21.60 0.70 -6.50
N SER A 47 -22.73 -0.01 -6.48
CA SER A 47 -22.75 -1.45 -6.75
C SER A 47 -22.48 -1.65 -8.24
N MET A 48 -21.20 -1.62 -8.63
CA MET A 48 -20.77 -1.76 -10.03
C MET A 48 -20.73 -3.24 -10.46
N GLY A 49 -21.70 -4.06 -10.02
CA GLY A 49 -21.64 -5.51 -10.24
C GLY A 49 -22.97 -6.27 -10.25
N ALA A 50 -24.13 -5.63 -10.10
CA ALA A 50 -25.41 -6.36 -10.05
C ALA A 50 -26.43 -5.81 -11.05
N LYS A 51 -26.19 -6.06 -12.35
CA LYS A 51 -27.31 -6.18 -13.31
C LYS A 51 -28.02 -7.50 -12.99
N GLY A 52 -28.97 -7.45 -12.05
CA GLY A 52 -29.81 -8.58 -11.68
C GLY A 52 -29.77 -8.84 -10.18
N TYR A 53 -30.93 -8.73 -9.55
CA TYR A 53 -31.21 -8.95 -8.14
C TYR A 53 -30.70 -7.86 -7.20
N GLY A 54 -31.60 -6.91 -6.94
CA GLY A 54 -31.41 -5.88 -5.92
C GLY A 54 -31.15 -6.52 -4.57
N LEU A 55 -30.07 -6.12 -3.91
CA LEU A 55 -29.77 -6.42 -2.53
C LEU A 55 -28.66 -5.48 -2.05
N TYR A 56 -29.03 -4.60 -1.12
CA TYR A 56 -28.17 -3.76 -0.30
C TYR A 56 -27.24 -4.62 0.59
N GLN A 57 -26.28 -5.35 0.02
CA GLN A 57 -25.56 -6.41 0.74
C GLN A 57 -24.07 -6.13 1.02
N LYS A 58 -23.53 -4.94 0.70
CA LYS A 58 -22.13 -4.63 1.01
C LYS A 58 -21.90 -3.26 1.66
N THR A 59 -22.83 -2.83 2.51
CA THR A 59 -22.64 -1.65 3.40
C THR A 59 -22.38 -2.04 4.86
N SER A 60 -22.52 -3.32 5.22
CA SER A 60 -22.50 -3.80 6.62
C SER A 60 -21.12 -3.86 7.28
N ASN A 61 -20.03 -3.63 6.53
CA ASN A 61 -18.67 -3.61 7.05
C ASN A 61 -17.87 -2.43 6.48
N VAL A 62 -18.47 -1.24 6.54
CA VAL A 62 -17.82 0.01 6.17
C VAL A 62 -17.55 0.80 7.44
N LYS A 63 -16.27 0.98 7.74
CA LYS A 63 -15.81 1.76 8.89
C LYS A 63 -15.35 3.12 8.39
N VAL A 64 -15.79 4.18 9.08
CA VAL A 64 -15.29 5.53 8.86
C VAL A 64 -14.41 5.91 10.05
N ILE A 65 -13.19 6.31 9.76
CA ILE A 65 -12.13 6.56 10.74
C ILE A 65 -11.77 8.04 10.69
N LEU A 66 -11.74 8.68 11.85
CA LEU A 66 -11.28 10.06 12.04
C LEU A 66 -9.88 10.04 12.67
N ASN A 67 -8.95 10.83 12.11
CA ASN A 67 -7.59 11.05 12.63
C ASN A 67 -6.89 9.74 13.03
N ALA A 68 -6.75 8.80 12.09
CA ALA A 68 -6.06 7.53 12.30
C ALA A 68 -6.57 6.68 13.49
N GLY A 69 -7.86 6.80 13.84
CA GLY A 69 -8.50 5.97 14.87
C GLY A 69 -8.88 6.70 16.15
N GLN A 70 -8.65 8.02 16.23
CA GLN A 70 -9.10 8.84 17.37
C GLN A 70 -10.61 8.77 17.58
N SER A 71 -11.37 8.70 16.49
CA SER A 71 -12.81 8.40 16.55
C SER A 71 -13.18 7.50 15.39
N VAL A 72 -14.08 6.56 15.66
CA VAL A 72 -14.47 5.55 14.70
C VAL A 72 -15.99 5.46 14.72
N THR A 73 -16.58 5.50 13.53
CA THR A 73 -18.02 5.32 13.35
C THR A 73 -18.27 4.32 12.23
N PHE A 74 -19.48 3.78 12.18
CA PHE A 74 -19.90 2.83 11.16
C PHE A 74 -20.89 3.48 10.22
N LEU A 75 -20.88 3.04 8.97
CA LEU A 75 -21.83 3.52 7.99
C LEU A 75 -23.24 2.98 8.31
N ARG A 76 -24.23 3.87 8.31
CA ARG A 76 -25.64 3.49 8.45
C ARG A 76 -26.18 2.89 7.13
N PRO A 77 -27.24 2.06 7.13
CA PRO A 77 -27.74 1.41 5.91
C PRO A 77 -28.16 2.37 4.78
N ASP A 78 -28.48 3.62 5.10
CA ASP A 78 -28.80 4.71 4.18
C ASP A 78 -27.55 5.34 3.51
N GLY A 79 -26.35 4.92 3.93
CA GLY A 79 -25.06 5.43 3.47
C GLY A 79 -24.61 6.69 4.19
N PHE A 80 -25.26 7.08 5.30
CA PHE A 80 -24.85 8.24 6.08
C PHE A 80 -23.95 7.85 7.27
N PHE A 81 -23.09 8.78 7.67
CA PHE A 81 -22.32 8.68 8.90
C PHE A 81 -22.30 10.01 9.64
N SER A 82 -22.12 9.94 10.95
CA SER A 82 -21.95 11.11 11.79
C SER A 82 -20.83 10.90 12.80
N PHE A 83 -20.01 11.93 12.98
CA PHE A 83 -19.09 12.04 14.11
C PHE A 83 -19.59 13.14 15.03
N HIS A 84 -19.64 12.83 16.32
CA HIS A 84 -20.00 13.79 17.36
C HIS A 84 -18.76 14.16 18.17
N ASN A 85 -18.81 15.33 18.80
CA ASN A 85 -17.75 15.80 19.68
C ASN A 85 -16.38 15.96 19.00
N VAL A 86 -16.38 16.42 17.75
CA VAL A 86 -15.13 16.70 17.02
C VAL A 86 -14.65 18.10 17.39
N PRO A 87 -13.39 18.28 17.83
CA PRO A 87 -12.87 19.60 18.15
C PRO A 87 -12.75 20.46 16.89
N ALA A 88 -12.63 21.79 17.06
CA ALA A 88 -12.35 22.65 15.92
C ALA A 88 -10.91 22.47 15.42
N GLY A 89 -10.75 22.44 14.10
CA GLY A 89 -9.46 22.22 13.45
C GLY A 89 -9.58 21.38 12.19
N THR A 90 -8.43 21.03 11.63
CA THR A 90 -8.37 20.16 10.46
C THR A 90 -8.26 18.70 10.89
N HIS A 91 -9.21 17.91 10.42
CA HIS A 91 -9.30 16.47 10.65
C HIS A 91 -9.08 15.72 9.33
N LEU A 92 -8.67 14.47 9.43
CA LEU A 92 -8.56 13.57 8.30
C LEU A 92 -9.55 12.42 8.47
N ILE A 93 -10.38 12.21 7.46
CA ILE A 93 -11.38 11.16 7.42
C ILE A 93 -10.99 10.12 6.38
N GLU A 94 -10.99 8.86 6.80
CA GLU A 94 -10.69 7.69 5.99
C GLU A 94 -11.87 6.74 6.02
N VAL A 95 -12.17 6.10 4.90
CA VAL A 95 -13.24 5.09 4.80
C VAL A 95 -12.59 3.77 4.46
N THR A 96 -12.75 2.80 5.35
CA THR A 96 -12.29 1.43 5.16
C THR A 96 -13.48 0.56 4.78
N ALA A 97 -13.44 -0.01 3.58
CA ALA A 97 -14.46 -0.92 3.08
C ALA A 97 -13.81 -2.05 2.28
N ILE A 98 -14.31 -3.27 2.45
CA ILE A 98 -13.74 -4.44 1.76
C ILE A 98 -14.08 -4.37 0.27
N GLY A 99 -13.05 -4.30 -0.58
CA GLY A 99 -13.14 -4.30 -2.03
C GLY A 99 -13.29 -2.90 -2.64
N TYR A 100 -13.23 -1.85 -1.83
CA TYR A 100 -13.33 -0.48 -2.31
C TYR A 100 -12.23 0.38 -1.68
N PHE A 101 -11.51 1.10 -2.53
CA PHE A 101 -10.51 2.07 -2.11
C PHE A 101 -11.10 3.49 -2.17
N PHE A 102 -11.04 4.20 -1.05
CA PHE A 102 -11.50 5.58 -0.92
C PHE A 102 -10.31 6.53 -0.74
N SER A 103 -10.38 7.73 -1.34
CA SER A 103 -9.39 8.77 -1.08
C SER A 103 -9.58 9.35 0.32
N PRO A 104 -8.50 9.60 1.09
CA PRO A 104 -8.60 10.29 2.37
C PRO A 104 -9.06 11.74 2.17
N VAL A 105 -9.99 12.19 3.00
CA VAL A 105 -10.56 13.54 2.92
C VAL A 105 -10.16 14.37 4.13
N ARG A 106 -9.61 15.55 3.86
CA ARG A 106 -9.32 16.56 4.88
C ARG A 106 -10.58 17.36 5.13
N VAL A 107 -10.99 17.43 6.38
CA VAL A 107 -12.18 18.16 6.80
C VAL A 107 -11.75 19.26 7.76
N ASP A 108 -12.01 20.51 7.39
CA ASP A 108 -11.75 21.67 8.22
C ASP A 108 -13.02 22.10 8.94
N VAL A 109 -12.95 22.07 10.28
CA VAL A 109 -14.05 22.42 11.18
C VAL A 109 -13.76 23.80 11.74
N SER A 110 -14.56 24.78 11.34
CA SER A 110 -14.38 26.17 11.78
C SER A 110 -15.02 26.41 13.16
N ALA A 111 -14.21 26.84 14.13
CA ALA A 111 -14.73 27.34 15.41
C ALA A 111 -15.55 28.63 15.26
N ARG A 112 -15.34 29.39 14.18
CA ARG A 112 -15.98 30.69 13.97
C ARG A 112 -17.41 30.56 13.45
N ASN A 113 -17.67 29.52 12.66
CA ASN A 113 -18.97 29.27 12.03
C ASN A 113 -19.41 27.83 12.36
N PRO A 114 -20.12 27.61 13.48
CA PRO A 114 -20.61 26.29 13.84
C PRO A 114 -21.46 25.71 12.69
N GLY A 115 -21.13 24.50 12.25
CA GLY A 115 -21.82 23.80 11.15
C GLY A 115 -21.25 24.05 9.75
N LYS A 116 -20.34 25.02 9.57
CA LYS A 116 -19.62 25.16 8.29
C LYS A 116 -18.42 24.23 8.27
N VAL A 117 -18.65 23.00 7.81
CA VAL A 117 -17.64 21.98 7.64
C VAL A 117 -17.16 21.98 6.19
N GLN A 118 -15.89 22.29 5.95
CA GLN A 118 -15.31 22.26 4.61
C GLN A 118 -14.56 20.96 4.40
N ALA A 119 -15.00 20.14 3.47
CA ALA A 119 -14.30 18.92 3.09
C ALA A 119 -13.50 19.15 1.81
N ALA A 120 -12.24 18.72 1.78
CA ALA A 120 -11.38 18.77 0.62
C ALA A 120 -10.62 17.45 0.47
N LEU A 121 -10.62 16.89 -0.74
CA LEU A 121 -9.83 15.69 -1.04
C LEU A 121 -8.34 15.98 -0.81
N THR A 122 -7.63 15.06 -0.15
CA THR A 122 -6.20 15.24 0.13
C THR A 122 -5.38 15.33 -1.15
N GLU A 123 -5.74 14.52 -2.14
CA GLU A 123 -4.98 14.38 -3.40
C GLU A 123 -5.13 15.60 -4.31
N ASN A 124 -6.34 16.14 -4.48
CA ASN A 124 -6.61 17.18 -5.48
C ASN A 124 -6.97 18.55 -4.87
N ARG A 125 -7.06 18.68 -3.53
CA ARG A 125 -7.56 19.87 -2.81
C ARG A 125 -8.89 20.42 -3.36
N ARG A 126 -9.65 19.61 -4.09
CA ARG A 126 -10.98 19.97 -4.58
C ARG A 126 -11.90 20.04 -3.37
N GLY A 127 -12.46 21.21 -3.13
CA GLY A 127 -13.54 21.38 -2.16
C GLY A 127 -14.73 20.53 -2.59
N LEU A 128 -15.18 19.66 -1.69
CA LEU A 128 -16.41 18.91 -1.86
C LEU A 128 -17.56 19.79 -1.39
N ASN A 129 -18.42 20.21 -2.32
CA ASN A 129 -19.59 21.04 -2.02
C ASN A 129 -20.64 20.29 -1.18
N GLU A 130 -20.74 18.98 -1.37
CA GLU A 130 -21.52 18.06 -0.54
C GLU A 130 -20.52 17.04 0.01
N PHE A 131 -20.54 16.74 1.31
CA PHE A 131 -19.59 15.80 1.93
C PHE A 131 -19.95 14.35 1.58
N VAL A 132 -19.79 14.03 0.29
CA VAL A 132 -20.08 12.75 -0.32
C VAL A 132 -18.77 12.10 -0.73
N LEU A 133 -18.52 10.91 -0.19
CA LEU A 133 -17.34 10.11 -0.46
C LEU A 133 -17.71 9.04 -1.49
N GLU A 134 -17.01 9.04 -2.62
CA GLU A 134 -17.17 8.06 -3.69
C GLU A 134 -15.91 7.19 -3.79
N PRO A 135 -16.05 5.89 -4.07
CA PRO A 135 -14.91 5.00 -4.22
C PRO A 135 -14.11 5.40 -5.46
N LEU A 136 -12.79 5.50 -5.31
CA LEU A 136 -11.91 5.79 -6.44
C LEU A 136 -11.73 4.56 -7.33
N ARG A 137 -11.48 3.40 -6.71
CA ARG A 137 -11.18 2.14 -7.40
C ARG A 137 -11.68 0.95 -6.57
N GLU A 138 -11.92 -0.15 -7.25
CA GLU A 138 -12.11 -1.44 -6.60
C GLU A 138 -10.76 -2.01 -6.18
N GLU A 139 -10.68 -2.46 -4.93
CA GLU A 139 -9.43 -2.95 -4.38
C GLU A 139 -9.21 -4.41 -4.81
N GLN A 140 -8.23 -4.61 -5.68
CA GLN A 140 -7.79 -5.94 -6.11
C GLN A 140 -6.82 -6.50 -5.06
N TYR A 141 -7.34 -7.26 -4.10
CA TYR A 141 -6.52 -7.91 -3.07
C TYR A 141 -5.64 -9.05 -3.60
N TYR A 142 -5.92 -9.53 -4.81
CA TYR A 142 -5.20 -10.65 -5.41
C TYR A 142 -4.43 -10.17 -6.63
N GLU A 143 -3.17 -10.58 -6.70
CA GLU A 143 -2.39 -10.46 -7.92
C GLU A 143 -2.95 -11.43 -8.97
N ILE A 144 -3.33 -10.88 -10.13
CA ILE A 144 -3.77 -11.69 -11.26
C ILE A 144 -2.53 -12.45 -11.76
N ARG A 145 -2.61 -13.79 -11.80
CA ARG A 145 -1.55 -14.61 -12.40
C ARG A 145 -1.35 -14.18 -13.84
N GLU A 146 -0.12 -13.90 -14.24
CA GLU A 146 0.19 -13.61 -15.63
C GLU A 146 -0.29 -14.80 -16.49
N PRO A 147 -1.21 -14.58 -17.45
CA PRO A 147 -1.65 -15.66 -18.31
C PRO A 147 -0.47 -16.16 -19.15
N PHE A 148 -0.41 -17.46 -19.39
CA PHE A 148 0.60 -18.02 -20.29
C PHE A 148 0.42 -17.36 -21.67
N SER A 149 1.37 -16.52 -22.06
CA SER A 149 1.36 -15.91 -23.38
C SER A 149 2.29 -16.73 -24.27
N ILE A 150 1.74 -17.32 -25.33
CA ILE A 150 2.55 -18.04 -26.33
C ILE A 150 3.65 -17.11 -26.88
N MET A 151 3.33 -15.82 -27.01
CA MET A 151 4.27 -14.80 -27.44
C MET A 151 5.38 -14.51 -26.40
N SER A 152 5.09 -14.61 -25.10
CA SER A 152 6.13 -14.51 -24.06
C SER A 152 6.98 -15.78 -23.99
N LEU A 153 6.41 -16.95 -24.25
CA LEU A 153 7.14 -18.22 -24.34
C LEU A 153 8.12 -18.22 -25.51
N VAL A 154 7.71 -17.77 -26.71
CA VAL A 154 8.61 -17.69 -27.88
C VAL A 154 9.75 -16.70 -27.66
N LYS A 155 9.48 -15.57 -26.99
CA LYS A 155 10.49 -14.57 -26.63
C LYS A 155 11.31 -14.92 -25.38
N SER A 156 10.95 -15.99 -24.68
CA SER A 156 11.67 -16.40 -23.48
C SER A 156 13.04 -17.02 -23.84
N PRO A 157 14.04 -16.93 -22.95
CA PRO A 157 15.33 -17.60 -23.15
C PRO A 157 15.20 -19.10 -23.44
N MET A 158 14.23 -19.77 -22.79
CA MET A 158 13.94 -21.18 -23.05
C MET A 158 13.35 -21.41 -24.45
N GLY A 159 12.42 -20.56 -24.88
CA GLY A 159 11.82 -20.66 -26.22
C GLY A 159 12.81 -20.41 -27.36
N LEU A 160 13.70 -19.42 -27.20
CA LEU A 160 14.77 -19.14 -28.15
C LEU A 160 15.80 -20.26 -28.20
N MET A 161 16.18 -20.84 -27.06
CA MET A 161 17.06 -22.02 -27.03
C MET A 161 16.43 -23.20 -27.77
N VAL A 162 15.17 -23.52 -27.53
CA VAL A 162 14.46 -24.58 -28.25
C VAL A 162 14.39 -24.28 -29.75
N GLY A 163 14.07 -23.04 -30.13
CA GLY A 163 14.03 -22.62 -31.53
C GLY A 163 15.40 -22.75 -32.22
N PHE A 164 16.47 -22.30 -31.57
CA PHE A 164 17.83 -22.43 -32.07
C PHE A 164 18.25 -23.89 -32.24
N MET A 165 17.91 -24.75 -31.27
CA MET A 165 18.18 -26.19 -31.35
C MET A 165 17.51 -26.85 -32.56
N VAL A 166 16.23 -26.54 -32.81
CA VAL A 166 15.51 -27.06 -33.99
C VAL A 166 16.22 -26.64 -35.28
N VAL A 167 16.61 -25.37 -35.40
CA VAL A 167 17.35 -24.85 -36.55
C VAL A 167 18.68 -25.62 -36.74
N VAL A 168 19.46 -25.79 -35.68
CA VAL A 168 20.74 -26.53 -35.74
C VAL A 168 20.55 -27.98 -36.17
N VAL A 169 19.52 -28.68 -35.68
CA VAL A 169 19.24 -30.07 -36.06
C VAL A 169 18.91 -30.20 -37.55
N PHE A 170 18.26 -29.19 -38.16
CA PHE A 170 17.98 -29.20 -39.60
C PHE A 170 19.18 -28.76 -40.45
N LEU A 171 20.03 -27.84 -39.97
CA LEU A 171 21.18 -27.37 -40.74
C LEU A 171 22.43 -28.24 -40.58
N MET A 172 22.64 -28.89 -39.44
CA MET A 172 23.83 -29.73 -39.20
C MET A 172 24.01 -30.85 -40.25
N PRO A 173 22.97 -31.61 -40.65
CA PRO A 173 23.10 -32.60 -41.72
C PRO A 173 23.63 -31.98 -43.03
N LYS A 174 23.16 -30.77 -43.37
CA LYS A 174 23.57 -30.07 -44.59
C LYS A 174 24.98 -29.51 -44.55
N LEU A 175 25.49 -29.19 -43.37
CA LEU A 175 26.87 -28.72 -43.20
C LEU A 175 27.86 -29.89 -43.21
N VAL A 176 27.50 -31.01 -42.57
CA VAL A 176 28.35 -32.22 -42.50
C VAL A 176 28.40 -32.97 -43.83
N GLU A 177 27.31 -32.97 -44.60
CA GLU A 177 27.27 -33.54 -45.96
C GLU A 177 28.26 -32.87 -46.93
N ASN A 178 28.69 -31.63 -46.68
CA ASN A 178 29.54 -30.84 -47.59
C ASN A 178 30.94 -30.53 -47.02
N MET A 179 31.34 -31.09 -45.87
CA MET A 179 32.67 -30.85 -45.25
C MET A 179 33.60 -32.06 -45.37
N ASP A 180 34.90 -31.78 -45.54
CA ASP A 180 35.95 -32.81 -45.58
C ASP A 180 36.23 -33.43 -44.18
N PRO A 181 36.53 -34.74 -44.10
CA PRO A 181 36.69 -35.47 -42.83
C PRO A 181 37.89 -35.01 -41.98
N GLU A 182 38.84 -34.25 -42.54
CA GLU A 182 39.94 -33.65 -41.77
C GLU A 182 39.54 -32.34 -41.06
N GLU A 183 38.58 -31.58 -41.60
CA GLU A 183 38.12 -30.32 -41.00
C GLU A 183 37.10 -30.55 -39.89
N MET A 184 36.32 -31.63 -39.99
CA MET A 184 35.44 -32.09 -38.91
C MET A 184 36.20 -32.39 -37.61
N ARG A 185 37.41 -32.96 -37.72
CA ARG A 185 38.24 -33.29 -36.56
C ARG A 185 38.76 -32.02 -35.86
N ARG A 186 39.15 -31.01 -36.65
CA ARG A 186 39.61 -29.71 -36.13
C ARG A 186 38.49 -28.93 -35.46
N THR A 187 37.31 -28.86 -36.09
CA THR A 187 36.12 -28.21 -35.51
C THR A 187 35.64 -28.92 -34.25
N GLN A 188 35.75 -30.24 -34.18
CA GLN A 188 35.41 -31.00 -32.97
C GLN A 188 36.42 -30.78 -31.82
N GLU A 189 37.71 -30.65 -32.13
CA GLU A 189 38.75 -30.30 -31.15
C GLU A 189 38.58 -28.87 -30.63
N GLU A 190 38.19 -27.92 -31.48
CA GLU A 190 37.89 -26.54 -31.11
C GLU A 190 36.60 -26.44 -30.28
N MET A 191 35.54 -27.17 -30.64
CA MET A 191 34.29 -27.22 -29.87
C MET A 191 34.48 -27.83 -28.49
N ARG A 192 35.36 -28.83 -28.36
CA ARG A 192 35.73 -29.42 -27.06
C ARG A 192 36.47 -28.42 -26.18
N ASN A 193 37.27 -27.53 -26.77
CA ASN A 193 38.05 -26.53 -26.04
C ASN A 193 37.26 -25.22 -25.76
N GLN A 194 36.25 -24.87 -26.56
CA GLN A 194 35.50 -23.61 -26.45
C GLN A 194 34.25 -23.66 -25.56
N GLY A 195 33.93 -24.80 -24.93
CA GLY A 195 32.84 -24.88 -23.95
C GLY A 195 31.44 -24.56 -24.51
N VAL A 196 31.29 -24.52 -25.84
CA VAL A 196 29.98 -24.46 -26.49
C VAL A 196 29.27 -25.79 -26.23
N PRO A 197 28.03 -25.75 -25.72
CA PRO A 197 27.33 -26.97 -25.40
C PRO A 197 27.03 -27.74 -26.68
N SER A 198 27.73 -28.86 -26.88
CA SER A 198 27.35 -29.83 -27.90
C SER A 198 25.95 -30.35 -27.58
N LEU A 199 25.17 -30.77 -28.59
CA LEU A 199 23.80 -31.28 -28.40
C LEU A 199 23.67 -32.35 -27.30
N ALA A 200 24.75 -33.09 -27.03
CA ALA A 200 24.83 -34.10 -25.97
C ALA A 200 24.85 -33.51 -24.54
N SER A 201 25.32 -32.28 -24.36
CA SER A 201 25.40 -31.60 -23.05
C SER A 201 24.11 -30.85 -22.64
N LEU A 202 23.22 -30.59 -23.60
CA LEU A 202 21.91 -29.94 -23.38
C LEU A 202 20.77 -30.93 -23.12
N LEU A 203 21.00 -32.24 -23.33
CA LEU A 203 20.09 -33.31 -22.94
C LEU A 203 20.46 -33.80 -21.53
N PRO A 204 19.69 -33.47 -20.48
CA PRO A 204 19.94 -33.96 -19.13
C PRO A 204 19.56 -35.44 -19.07
N GLY A 205 20.44 -36.33 -19.54
CA GLY A 205 20.17 -37.77 -19.48
C GLY A 205 21.12 -38.69 -20.26
N ALA A 206 21.93 -38.19 -21.19
CA ALA A 206 22.73 -39.07 -22.07
C ALA A 206 24.19 -39.29 -21.61
N ALA A 207 24.52 -38.96 -20.36
CA ALA A 207 25.86 -39.16 -19.78
C ALA A 207 25.81 -40.05 -18.53
N ARG A 208 25.21 -41.24 -18.62
CA ARG A 208 25.38 -42.33 -17.65
C ARG A 208 25.22 -43.71 -18.30
N SER A 209 26.29 -44.19 -18.94
CA SER A 209 26.84 -45.56 -18.82
C SER A 209 28.00 -45.71 -19.78
#